data_AF-A0A510JPP5-F1
#
_entry.id   AF-A0A510JPP5-F1
#
_cell.length_a   1.000
_cell.length_b   1.000
_cell.length_c   1.000
_cell.angle_alpha   90.00
_cell.angle_beta   90.00
_cell.angle_gamma   90.00
#
_symmetry.space_group_name_H-M   'P 1'
#
loop_
_entity.id
_entity.type
_entity.pdbx_description
1 polymer ?
#
loop_
_entity_poly.entity_id
_entity_poly.type
_entity_poly.pdbx_seq_one_letter_code
_entity_poly.pdbx_strand_id
1 'polypeptide(L)'
;MDNEKKNVNRVLNEKKENLENKNSKSRKKIGIILGITALLILGIIILGMIFGRKNINFRNIATEDEDDKIFRINPVKNPQVTYYNFRGEVYPDWAKFGLTRSNGARGHQGIDIFALPGTDVYAVLDGKIVDMYVDKTGYGLNFYLEVNPKELEKIKRKNYKPKESAREWAYSPNYDPNTMQVKYIRYCHLSEVNVKIGDTVKAGQVIAKTGTTGNASGTHAPHLHFEIAFEMRGKGLTNRVDPEMYFKIKNGNQMSRHEIKIQTEAARTEWFEPKGYDIGFRNKSIFLEKKDDLHKKEKIINNSKKMNLKKVGKK
;
A
#
# COMPACT_ATOMS: atom_id res chain seq x y z
N MET A 1 -74.13 -68.63 33.52
CA MET A 1 -73.61 -68.40 32.17
C MET A 1 -73.52 -66.92 31.75
N ASP A 2 -73.81 -65.95 32.62
CA ASP A 2 -73.74 -64.51 32.27
C ASP A 2 -72.53 -63.73 32.85
N ASN A 3 -71.76 -64.33 33.76
CA ASN A 3 -70.56 -63.67 34.33
C ASN A 3 -69.26 -63.89 33.53
N GLU A 4 -69.17 -64.94 32.70
CA GLU A 4 -67.98 -65.15 31.84
C GLU A 4 -68.01 -64.30 30.57
N LYS A 5 -69.19 -64.06 29.97
CA LYS A 5 -69.31 -63.25 28.74
C LYS A 5 -69.05 -61.75 28.98
N LYS A 6 -69.37 -61.22 30.16
CA LYS A 6 -69.07 -59.82 30.54
C LYS A 6 -67.57 -59.56 30.72
N ASN A 7 -66.82 -60.56 31.20
CA ASN A 7 -65.39 -60.40 31.47
C ASN A 7 -64.55 -60.45 30.17
N VAL A 8 -64.93 -61.31 29.22
CA VAL A 8 -64.23 -61.44 27.92
C VAL A 8 -64.41 -60.19 27.06
N ASN A 9 -65.61 -59.59 27.01
CA ASN A 9 -65.85 -58.36 26.24
C ASN A 9 -65.10 -57.14 26.81
N ARG A 10 -64.93 -57.07 28.14
CA ARG A 10 -64.16 -55.99 28.78
C ARG A 10 -62.66 -56.07 28.43
N VAL A 11 -62.08 -57.27 28.48
CA VAL A 11 -60.66 -57.50 28.14
C VAL A 11 -60.38 -57.25 26.65
N LEU A 12 -61.31 -57.56 25.76
CA LEU A 12 -61.19 -57.29 24.32
C LEU A 12 -61.27 -55.80 23.98
N ASN A 13 -62.13 -55.04 24.67
CA ASN A 13 -62.23 -53.59 24.48
C ASN A 13 -61.00 -52.85 25.04
N GLU A 14 -60.51 -53.23 26.23
CA GLU A 14 -59.28 -52.67 26.81
C GLU A 14 -58.04 -52.97 25.95
N LYS A 15 -57.97 -54.13 25.28
CA LYS A 15 -56.91 -54.44 24.31
C LYS A 15 -57.01 -53.59 23.04
N LYS A 16 -58.22 -53.37 22.50
CA LYS A 16 -58.41 -52.52 21.32
C LYS A 16 -58.06 -51.06 21.58
N GLU A 17 -58.52 -50.48 22.70
CA GLU A 17 -58.16 -49.09 23.07
C GLU A 17 -56.65 -48.93 23.28
N ASN A 18 -55.98 -49.92 23.88
CA ASN A 18 -54.53 -49.87 24.04
C ASN A 18 -53.76 -49.98 22.71
N LEU A 19 -54.23 -50.80 21.77
CA LEU A 19 -53.64 -50.92 20.43
C LEU A 19 -53.84 -49.66 19.59
N GLU A 20 -55.02 -49.04 19.64
CA GLU A 20 -55.30 -47.77 18.96
C GLU A 20 -54.50 -46.61 19.55
N ASN A 21 -54.38 -46.52 20.88
CA ASN A 21 -53.55 -45.50 21.53
C ASN A 21 -52.05 -45.66 21.24
N LYS A 22 -51.55 -46.90 21.14
CA LYS A 22 -50.14 -47.17 20.80
C LYS A 22 -49.84 -46.83 19.33
N ASN A 23 -50.77 -47.13 18.42
CA ASN A 23 -50.66 -46.75 17.01
C ASN A 23 -50.79 -45.23 16.81
N SER A 24 -51.67 -44.56 17.57
CA SER A 24 -51.81 -43.09 17.55
C SER A 24 -50.56 -42.37 18.05
N LYS A 25 -49.96 -42.82 19.18
CA LYS A 25 -48.68 -42.29 19.67
C LYS A 25 -47.52 -42.56 18.71
N SER A 26 -47.49 -43.72 18.05
CA SER A 26 -46.48 -44.06 17.04
C SER A 26 -46.60 -43.17 15.80
N ARG A 27 -47.81 -42.98 15.26
CA ARG A 27 -48.06 -42.08 14.12
C ARG A 27 -47.74 -40.61 14.46
N LYS A 28 -48.07 -40.13 15.66
CA LYS A 28 -47.68 -38.79 16.12
C LYS A 28 -46.16 -38.63 16.23
N LYS A 29 -45.43 -39.63 16.76
CA LYS A 29 -43.97 -39.61 16.81
C LYS A 29 -43.34 -39.62 15.42
N ILE A 30 -43.84 -40.42 14.48
CA ILE A 30 -43.36 -40.47 13.10
C ILE A 30 -43.63 -39.14 12.39
N GLY A 31 -44.81 -38.54 12.56
CA GLY A 31 -45.14 -37.23 12.01
C GLY A 31 -44.26 -36.10 12.55
N ILE A 32 -43.95 -36.11 13.85
CA ILE A 32 -43.03 -35.14 14.47
C ILE A 32 -41.60 -35.32 13.94
N ILE A 33 -41.11 -36.57 13.82
CA ILE A 33 -39.76 -36.84 13.28
C ILE A 33 -39.66 -36.39 11.83
N LEU A 34 -40.63 -36.73 10.99
CA LEU A 34 -40.67 -36.32 9.58
C LEU A 34 -40.75 -34.78 9.44
N GLY A 35 -41.54 -34.12 10.27
CA GLY A 35 -41.63 -32.65 10.31
C GLY A 35 -40.32 -31.97 10.73
N ILE A 36 -39.63 -32.50 11.75
CA ILE A 36 -38.32 -31.99 12.19
C ILE A 36 -37.26 -32.22 11.11
N THR A 37 -37.24 -33.38 10.46
CA THR A 37 -36.29 -33.63 9.36
C THR A 37 -36.56 -32.74 8.15
N ALA A 38 -37.82 -32.46 7.81
CA ALA A 38 -38.17 -31.55 6.72
C ALA A 38 -37.75 -30.10 7.04
N LEU A 39 -37.94 -29.63 8.28
CA LEU A 39 -37.50 -28.31 8.73
C LEU A 39 -35.98 -28.18 8.78
N LEU A 40 -35.25 -29.24 9.17
CA LEU A 40 -33.78 -29.25 9.13
C LEU A 40 -33.26 -29.22 7.69
N ILE A 41 -33.86 -29.98 6.76
CA ILE A 41 -33.48 -29.97 5.35
C ILE A 41 -33.79 -28.60 4.73
N LEU A 42 -34.96 -28.01 5.01
CA LEU A 42 -35.31 -26.67 4.53
C LEU A 42 -34.38 -25.60 5.14
N GLY A 43 -34.03 -25.73 6.42
CA GLY A 43 -33.04 -24.87 7.08
C GLY A 43 -31.65 -24.97 6.47
N ILE A 44 -31.19 -26.18 6.09
CA ILE A 44 -29.92 -26.40 5.39
C ILE A 44 -29.97 -25.84 3.96
N ILE A 45 -31.11 -25.94 3.26
CA ILE A 45 -31.28 -25.34 1.93
C ILE A 45 -31.28 -23.81 2.02
N ILE A 46 -31.99 -23.22 2.98
CA ILE A 46 -32.00 -21.76 3.20
C ILE A 46 -30.62 -21.27 3.64
N LEU A 47 -29.94 -21.99 4.56
CA LEU A 47 -28.56 -21.69 4.95
C LEU A 47 -27.60 -21.85 3.76
N GLY A 48 -27.83 -22.85 2.91
CA GLY A 48 -27.11 -23.07 1.65
C GLY A 48 -27.40 -22.00 0.58
N MET A 49 -28.57 -21.36 0.58
CA MET A 49 -28.86 -20.21 -0.29
C MET A 49 -28.30 -18.89 0.28
N ILE A 50 -28.22 -18.75 1.61
CA ILE A 50 -27.60 -17.59 2.29
C ILE A 50 -26.06 -17.67 2.25
N PHE A 51 -25.47 -18.87 2.35
CA PHE A 51 -24.02 -19.10 2.24
C PHE A 51 -23.55 -19.49 0.83
N GLY A 52 -24.46 -19.91 -0.05
CA GLY A 52 -24.21 -20.26 -1.46
C GLY A 52 -24.29 -19.06 -2.39
N ARG A 53 -23.60 -17.98 -2.03
CA ARG A 53 -23.12 -16.98 -3.01
C ARG A 53 -21.82 -16.32 -2.56
N LYS A 54 -20.93 -17.09 -1.92
CA LYS A 54 -19.51 -16.83 -2.17
C LYS A 54 -19.19 -17.48 -3.51
N ASN A 55 -19.34 -16.69 -4.56
CA ASN A 55 -18.65 -16.93 -5.81
C ASN A 55 -17.15 -16.76 -5.49
N ILE A 56 -16.54 -17.80 -4.92
CA ILE A 56 -15.09 -17.85 -4.75
C ILE A 56 -14.58 -18.00 -6.18
N ASN A 57 -14.22 -16.87 -6.78
CA ASN A 57 -13.45 -16.83 -8.01
C ASN A 57 -12.17 -17.63 -7.77
N PHE A 58 -12.18 -18.92 -8.12
CA PHE A 58 -11.00 -19.79 -8.12
C PHE A 58 -9.89 -19.26 -9.06
N ARG A 59 -10.20 -18.26 -9.89
CA ARG A 59 -9.20 -17.51 -10.69
C ARG A 59 -8.34 -16.55 -9.87
N ASN A 60 -8.70 -16.20 -8.63
CA ASN A 60 -7.93 -15.25 -7.82
C ASN A 60 -6.89 -15.93 -6.91
N ILE A 61 -7.13 -17.17 -6.46
CA ILE A 61 -6.21 -17.86 -5.53
C ILE A 61 -4.87 -18.17 -6.22
N ALA A 62 -4.91 -18.64 -7.48
CA ALA A 62 -3.69 -18.94 -8.24
C ALA A 62 -2.83 -17.70 -8.57
N THR A 63 -3.38 -16.49 -8.50
CA THR A 63 -2.67 -15.26 -8.92
C THR A 63 -2.05 -14.48 -7.76
N GLU A 64 -2.60 -14.58 -6.55
CA GLU A 64 -1.90 -14.14 -5.33
C GLU A 64 -0.63 -14.97 -5.11
N ASP A 65 -0.73 -16.30 -5.30
CA ASP A 65 0.40 -17.24 -5.21
C ASP A 65 1.55 -16.93 -6.19
N GLU A 66 1.26 -16.37 -7.37
CA GLU A 66 2.29 -15.97 -8.33
C GLU A 66 3.01 -14.68 -7.93
N ASP A 67 2.28 -13.70 -7.38
CA ASP A 67 2.85 -12.43 -6.95
C ASP A 67 3.73 -12.59 -5.70
N ASP A 68 3.38 -13.54 -4.82
CA ASP A 68 4.18 -13.93 -3.65
C ASP A 68 5.51 -14.62 -4.05
N LYS A 69 5.60 -15.22 -5.24
CA LYS A 69 6.84 -15.84 -5.75
C LYS A 69 7.85 -14.85 -6.32
N ILE A 70 7.41 -13.63 -6.65
CA ILE A 70 8.32 -12.60 -7.19
C ILE A 70 9.20 -12.07 -6.06
N PHE A 71 10.48 -12.40 -6.12
CA PHE A 71 11.49 -11.90 -5.19
C PHE A 71 11.71 -10.38 -5.37
N ARG A 72 11.72 -9.66 -4.25
CA ARG A 72 11.87 -8.20 -4.22
C ARG A 72 12.85 -7.81 -3.14
N ILE A 73 13.77 -6.90 -3.47
CA ILE A 73 14.55 -6.20 -2.48
C ILE A 73 13.74 -5.03 -1.99
N ASN A 74 13.36 -5.05 -0.71
CA ASN A 74 12.67 -3.93 -0.07
C ASN A 74 13.65 -2.80 0.22
N PRO A 75 13.21 -1.52 0.20
CA PRO A 75 14.08 -0.38 0.47
C PRO A 75 14.59 -0.34 1.91
N VAL A 76 13.88 -0.99 2.84
CA VAL A 76 14.29 -1.30 4.21
C VAL A 76 13.83 -2.72 4.56
N LYS A 77 14.42 -3.33 5.59
CA LYS A 77 13.99 -4.66 6.07
C LYS A 77 12.58 -4.58 6.67
N ASN A 78 11.75 -5.59 6.38
CA ASN A 78 10.37 -5.71 6.89
C ASN A 78 9.55 -4.40 6.77
N PRO A 79 9.31 -3.91 5.53
CA PRO A 79 8.72 -2.60 5.35
C PRO A 79 7.27 -2.56 5.84
N GLN A 80 6.98 -1.54 6.63
CA GLN A 80 5.65 -1.22 7.13
C GLN A 80 5.44 0.29 6.98
N VAL A 81 4.22 0.73 6.69
CA VAL A 81 3.95 2.16 6.74
C VAL A 81 4.05 2.68 8.17
N THR A 82 4.27 3.98 8.31
CA THR A 82 4.13 4.63 9.61
C THR A 82 2.71 4.42 10.14
N TYR A 83 2.59 3.90 11.36
CA TYR A 83 1.31 3.69 12.04
C TYR A 83 0.76 5.01 12.59
N TYR A 84 1.69 5.89 12.98
CA TYR A 84 1.42 7.23 13.47
C TYR A 84 1.76 8.28 12.39
N ASN A 85 1.08 9.41 12.42
CA ASN A 85 1.46 10.57 11.63
C ASN A 85 2.57 11.38 12.32
N PHE A 86 2.99 12.49 11.68
CA PHE A 86 4.01 13.39 12.20
C PHE A 86 3.74 13.89 13.64
N ARG A 87 2.47 13.98 14.05
CA ARG A 87 2.02 14.47 15.38
C ARG A 87 1.87 13.34 16.42
N GLY A 88 2.15 12.09 16.07
CA GLY A 88 1.97 10.95 16.96
C GLY A 88 0.53 10.44 17.04
N GLU A 89 -0.33 10.80 16.09
CA GLU A 89 -1.72 10.33 16.02
C GLU A 89 -1.84 9.11 15.09
N VAL A 90 -2.72 8.17 15.40
CA VAL A 90 -2.89 6.93 14.60
C VAL A 90 -3.61 7.23 13.29
N TYR A 91 -2.85 7.31 12.19
CA TYR A 91 -3.36 7.55 10.83
C TYR A 91 -2.49 6.86 9.78
N PRO A 92 -2.46 5.53 9.74
CA PRO A 92 -1.53 4.82 8.87
C PRO A 92 -1.82 5.01 7.37
N ASP A 93 -3.06 5.31 7.00
CA ASP A 93 -3.42 5.60 5.61
C ASP A 93 -2.83 6.94 5.12
N TRP A 94 -2.46 7.88 6.00
CA TRP A 94 -1.83 9.17 5.60
C TRP A 94 -0.39 9.02 5.08
N ALA A 95 0.22 7.87 5.36
CA ALA A 95 1.53 7.49 4.88
C ALA A 95 1.51 6.97 3.43
N LYS A 96 0.33 6.71 2.87
CA LYS A 96 0.15 6.06 1.56
C LYS A 96 0.15 7.07 0.43
N PHE A 97 0.44 6.61 -0.79
CA PHE A 97 0.45 7.46 -1.98
C PHE A 97 -0.97 7.86 -2.41
N GLY A 98 -1.15 9.09 -2.88
CA GLY A 98 -2.44 9.60 -3.37
C GLY A 98 -2.96 10.81 -2.58
N LEU A 99 -4.26 11.09 -2.64
CA LEU A 99 -4.92 12.18 -1.90
C LEU A 99 -5.26 11.76 -0.46
N THR A 100 -4.30 11.14 0.22
CA THR A 100 -4.52 10.44 1.49
C THR A 100 -4.45 11.37 2.70
N ARG A 101 -3.92 12.59 2.54
CA ARG A 101 -3.69 13.54 3.65
C ARG A 101 -4.77 14.60 3.72
N SER A 102 -5.03 15.09 4.93
CA SER A 102 -5.98 16.18 5.20
C SER A 102 -7.35 15.95 4.55
N ASN A 103 -7.89 14.72 4.70
CA ASN A 103 -9.18 14.31 4.15
C ASN A 103 -9.34 14.51 2.63
N GLY A 104 -8.24 14.39 1.86
CA GLY A 104 -8.27 14.58 0.40
C GLY A 104 -7.75 15.91 -0.09
N ALA A 105 -7.53 16.88 0.81
CA ALA A 105 -7.05 18.21 0.43
C ALA A 105 -5.56 18.22 0.03
N ARG A 106 -4.78 17.22 0.45
CA ARG A 106 -3.34 17.16 0.18
C ARG A 106 -2.92 15.79 -0.34
N GLY A 107 -2.13 15.83 -1.41
CA GLY A 107 -1.46 14.66 -1.94
C GLY A 107 -0.25 14.25 -1.11
N HIS A 108 0.01 12.95 -1.06
CA HIS A 108 1.25 12.37 -0.59
C HIS A 108 1.99 11.70 -1.76
N GLN A 109 3.21 12.16 -2.03
CA GLN A 109 3.96 11.93 -3.27
C GLN A 109 4.66 10.58 -3.35
N GLY A 110 4.60 9.79 -2.29
CA GLY A 110 5.21 8.47 -2.19
C GLY A 110 4.59 7.70 -1.03
N ILE A 111 5.42 6.91 -0.35
CA ILE A 111 5.04 6.16 0.83
C ILE A 111 6.02 6.43 1.98
N ASP A 112 5.51 6.61 3.19
CA ASP A 112 6.32 6.77 4.39
C ASP A 112 6.49 5.40 5.05
N ILE A 113 7.67 4.80 4.88
CA ILE A 113 8.01 3.49 5.43
C ILE A 113 8.66 3.71 6.79
N PHE A 114 8.05 3.21 7.86
CA PHE A 114 8.57 3.35 9.21
C PHE A 114 10.00 2.79 9.29
N ALA A 115 10.92 3.61 9.79
CA ALA A 115 12.30 3.24 10.02
C ALA A 115 12.91 4.22 11.02
N LEU A 116 13.57 3.70 12.06
CA LEU A 116 14.33 4.54 12.99
C LEU A 116 15.53 5.16 12.26
N PRO A 117 15.97 6.39 12.63
CA PRO A 117 17.19 6.96 12.06
C PRO A 117 18.39 6.01 12.19
N GLY A 118 19.22 5.95 11.15
CA GLY A 118 20.36 5.04 11.06
C GLY A 118 20.06 3.65 10.49
N THR A 119 18.78 3.33 10.20
CA THR A 119 18.40 2.08 9.54
C THR A 119 18.97 2.02 8.13
N ASP A 120 19.54 0.89 7.74
CA ASP A 120 20.09 0.70 6.40
C ASP A 120 19.01 0.80 5.33
N VAL A 121 19.33 1.54 4.27
CA VAL A 121 18.52 1.69 3.06
C VAL A 121 19.19 0.92 1.92
N TYR A 122 18.41 0.10 1.23
CA TYR A 122 18.89 -0.81 0.19
C TYR A 122 18.50 -0.30 -1.20
N ALA A 123 19.40 -0.43 -2.16
CA ALA A 123 19.05 -0.33 -3.58
C ALA A 123 18.04 -1.42 -3.92
N VAL A 124 16.81 -1.04 -4.26
CA VAL A 124 15.75 -2.03 -4.58
C VAL A 124 15.98 -2.74 -5.92
N LEU A 125 16.79 -2.14 -6.80
CA LEU A 125 17.17 -2.66 -8.11
C LEU A 125 18.59 -2.20 -8.45
N ASP A 126 19.21 -2.89 -9.40
CA ASP A 126 20.38 -2.37 -10.11
C ASP A 126 20.03 -1.03 -10.76
N GLY A 127 20.94 -0.07 -10.69
CA GLY A 127 20.70 1.23 -11.26
C GLY A 127 21.85 2.21 -11.09
N LYS A 128 21.61 3.45 -11.47
CA LYS A 128 22.58 4.55 -11.41
C LYS A 128 22.05 5.70 -10.56
N ILE A 129 22.89 6.25 -9.69
CA ILE A 129 22.56 7.47 -8.95
C ILE A 129 22.65 8.67 -9.89
N VAL A 130 21.53 9.35 -10.14
CA VAL A 130 21.44 10.40 -11.18
C VAL A 130 21.30 11.81 -10.62
N ASP A 131 20.86 11.97 -9.37
CA ASP A 131 20.76 13.26 -8.70
C ASP A 131 20.85 13.05 -7.19
N MET A 132 21.38 14.05 -6.49
CA MET A 132 21.56 14.02 -5.04
C MET A 132 21.72 15.45 -4.53
N TYR A 133 20.92 15.81 -3.54
CA TYR A 133 20.92 17.16 -2.97
C TYR A 133 20.17 17.19 -1.64
N VAL A 134 20.28 18.32 -0.94
CA VAL A 134 19.56 18.62 0.28
C VAL A 134 18.44 19.60 -0.01
N ASP A 135 17.20 19.19 0.25
CA ASP A 135 16.01 20.04 0.24
C ASP A 135 15.59 20.37 1.68
N LYS A 136 16.15 21.45 2.24
CA LYS A 136 15.97 21.81 3.66
C LYS A 136 14.50 22.05 4.05
N THR A 137 13.67 22.46 3.10
CA THR A 137 12.25 22.77 3.36
C THR A 137 11.31 21.62 3.02
N GLY A 138 11.83 20.56 2.39
CA GLY A 138 11.06 19.44 1.90
C GLY A 138 11.76 18.14 2.24
N TYR A 139 12.33 17.48 1.24
CA TYR A 139 12.75 16.08 1.34
C TYR A 139 14.07 15.81 2.08
N GLY A 140 14.70 16.82 2.66
CA GLY A 140 15.98 16.67 3.36
C GLY A 140 17.09 16.20 2.43
N LEU A 141 18.04 15.44 2.97
CA LEU A 141 19.03 14.73 2.16
C LEU A 141 18.33 13.61 1.39
N ASN A 142 18.43 13.68 0.07
CA ASN A 142 17.74 12.76 -0.83
C ASN A 142 18.55 12.51 -2.10
N PHE A 143 18.26 11.40 -2.77
CA PHE A 143 18.82 11.10 -4.09
C PHE A 143 17.82 10.33 -4.96
N TYR A 144 18.10 10.33 -6.26
CA TYR A 144 17.38 9.57 -7.27
C TYR A 144 18.25 8.44 -7.81
N LEU A 145 17.67 7.24 -7.83
CA LEU A 145 18.16 6.06 -8.52
C LEU A 145 17.39 5.91 -9.83
N GLU A 146 18.08 5.96 -10.97
CA GLU A 146 17.52 5.56 -12.26
C GLU A 146 17.76 4.06 -12.48
N VAL A 147 16.68 3.33 -12.77
CA VAL A 147 16.70 1.88 -12.98
C VAL A 147 16.29 1.54 -14.41
N ASN A 148 16.55 0.30 -14.83
CA ASN A 148 16.02 -0.19 -16.10
C ASN A 148 14.48 -0.40 -15.98
N PRO A 149 13.66 0.30 -16.78
CA PRO A 149 12.20 0.16 -16.74
C PRO A 149 11.72 -1.29 -16.91
N LYS A 150 12.41 -2.09 -17.72
CA LYS A 150 12.07 -3.50 -17.95
C LYS A 150 12.29 -4.36 -16.72
N GLU A 151 13.33 -4.08 -15.93
CA GLU A 151 13.59 -4.80 -14.68
C GLU A 151 12.61 -4.37 -13.58
N LEU A 152 12.24 -3.08 -13.55
CA LEU A 152 11.21 -2.59 -12.63
C LEU A 152 9.83 -3.19 -12.93
N GLU A 153 9.46 -3.32 -14.20
CA GLU A 153 8.16 -3.92 -14.57
C GLU A 153 8.06 -5.40 -14.18
N LYS A 154 9.18 -6.15 -14.16
CA LYS A 154 9.20 -7.56 -13.72
C LYS A 154 8.77 -7.74 -12.26
N ILE A 155 9.03 -6.74 -11.40
CA ILE A 155 8.69 -6.82 -9.98
C ILE A 155 7.31 -6.23 -9.65
N LYS A 156 6.61 -5.68 -10.65
CA LYS A 156 5.28 -5.11 -10.48
C LYS A 156 4.27 -6.15 -10.06
N ARG A 157 3.40 -5.77 -9.13
CA ARG A 157 2.34 -6.61 -8.59
C ARG A 157 1.18 -6.69 -9.57
N LYS A 158 0.87 -7.89 -10.04
CA LYS A 158 -0.11 -8.13 -11.12
C LYS A 158 -1.53 -7.68 -10.76
N ASN A 159 -1.94 -7.86 -9.50
CA ASN A 159 -3.31 -7.61 -9.04
C ASN A 159 -3.42 -6.47 -8.03
N TYR A 160 -2.41 -5.60 -7.96
CA TYR A 160 -2.46 -4.47 -7.04
C TYR A 160 -3.60 -3.52 -7.38
N LYS A 161 -4.39 -3.17 -6.37
CA LYS A 161 -5.40 -2.11 -6.43
C LYS A 161 -5.21 -1.19 -5.22
N PRO A 162 -5.08 0.12 -5.44
CA PRO A 162 -5.00 1.07 -4.33
C PRO A 162 -6.30 1.06 -3.53
N LYS A 163 -6.22 1.38 -2.23
CA LYS A 163 -7.39 1.52 -1.37
C LYS A 163 -8.11 2.83 -1.68
N GLU A 164 -9.03 2.79 -2.64
CA GLU A 164 -9.81 3.98 -3.07
C GLU A 164 -10.57 4.65 -1.91
N SER A 165 -11.06 3.87 -0.94
CA SER A 165 -11.73 4.40 0.26
C SER A 165 -10.81 5.23 1.15
N ALA A 166 -9.48 5.05 1.03
CA ALA A 166 -8.46 5.89 1.66
C ALA A 166 -7.90 6.96 0.71
N ARG A 167 -8.47 7.11 -0.50
CA ARG A 167 -8.05 8.04 -1.56
C ARG A 167 -6.64 7.76 -2.09
N GLU A 168 -6.20 6.51 -2.01
CA GLU A 168 -4.98 6.05 -2.65
C GLU A 168 -5.14 6.03 -4.17
N TRP A 169 -4.07 6.32 -4.90
CA TRP A 169 -4.01 6.31 -6.36
C TRP A 169 -3.03 5.24 -6.83
N ALA A 170 -3.15 4.73 -8.06
CA ALA A 170 -2.10 3.86 -8.63
C ALA A 170 -1.06 4.70 -9.40
N TYR A 171 -1.54 5.65 -10.19
CA TYR A 171 -0.71 6.53 -11.01
C TYR A 171 -1.17 7.98 -10.84
N SER A 172 -0.27 8.92 -11.03
CA SER A 172 -0.65 10.32 -11.24
C SER A 172 -1.47 10.49 -12.52
N PRO A 173 -2.42 11.46 -12.59
CA PRO A 173 -3.31 11.63 -13.74
C PRO A 173 -2.62 11.90 -15.08
N ASN A 174 -1.36 12.33 -15.06
CA ASN A 174 -0.60 12.68 -16.25
C ASN A 174 0.29 11.53 -16.77
N TYR A 175 0.11 10.32 -16.25
CA TYR A 175 0.80 9.13 -16.73
C TYR A 175 0.13 8.57 -17.98
N ASP A 176 0.92 8.35 -19.04
CA ASP A 176 0.50 7.61 -20.23
C ASP A 176 1.44 6.41 -20.45
N PRO A 177 0.96 5.17 -20.27
CA PRO A 177 1.79 3.98 -20.40
C PRO A 177 2.32 3.73 -21.82
N ASN A 178 1.75 4.38 -22.85
CA ASN A 178 2.22 4.22 -24.23
C ASN A 178 3.46 5.07 -24.53
N THR A 179 3.64 6.17 -23.79
CA THR A 179 4.68 7.17 -24.07
C THR A 179 5.66 7.35 -22.90
N MET A 180 5.30 6.88 -21.70
CA MET A 180 6.08 7.08 -20.48
C MET A 180 6.52 5.76 -19.85
N GLN A 181 7.72 5.77 -19.27
CA GLN A 181 8.30 4.62 -18.59
C GLN A 181 8.65 4.98 -17.15
N VAL A 182 8.17 4.19 -16.20
CA VAL A 182 8.53 4.31 -14.79
C VAL A 182 9.98 3.84 -14.61
N LYS A 183 10.82 4.68 -14.02
CA LYS A 183 12.28 4.41 -13.94
C LYS A 183 13.07 5.16 -12.89
N TYR A 184 12.44 6.08 -12.17
CA TYR A 184 13.10 6.86 -11.13
C TYR A 184 12.57 6.45 -9.76
N ILE A 185 13.48 6.16 -8.85
CA ILE A 185 13.19 5.82 -7.46
C ILE A 185 13.88 6.85 -6.58
N ARG A 186 13.16 7.41 -5.62
CA ARG A 186 13.68 8.44 -4.73
C ARG A 186 13.67 7.96 -3.28
N TYR A 187 14.77 8.24 -2.59
CA TYR A 187 14.95 7.98 -1.16
C TYR A 187 15.18 9.32 -0.48
N CYS A 188 14.38 9.62 0.54
CA CYS A 188 14.33 10.94 1.18
C CYS A 188 14.49 10.87 2.69
N HIS A 189 14.65 12.04 3.32
CA HIS A 189 14.86 12.23 4.76
C HIS A 189 16.09 11.49 5.31
N LEU A 190 17.08 11.22 4.47
CA LEU A 190 18.24 10.42 4.83
C LEU A 190 19.13 11.15 5.83
N SER A 191 19.86 10.41 6.66
CA SER A 191 20.89 10.96 7.56
C SER A 191 22.29 10.84 6.96
N GLU A 192 22.52 9.81 6.16
CA GLU A 192 23.81 9.48 5.55
C GLU A 192 23.58 8.84 4.18
N VAL A 193 24.50 9.07 3.25
CA VAL A 193 24.51 8.46 1.91
C VAL A 193 25.89 7.91 1.62
N ASN A 194 25.96 6.65 1.18
CA ASN A 194 27.20 5.88 1.00
C ASN A 194 27.60 5.77 -0.48
N VAL A 195 26.95 6.57 -1.34
CA VAL A 195 27.09 6.59 -2.79
C VAL A 195 27.21 8.04 -3.28
N LYS A 196 27.62 8.22 -4.52
CA LYS A 196 27.77 9.52 -5.18
C LYS A 196 26.99 9.56 -6.49
N ILE A 197 26.68 10.78 -6.96
CA ILE A 197 26.11 10.94 -8.31
C ILE A 197 27.05 10.33 -9.34
N GLY A 198 26.51 9.47 -10.20
CA GLY A 198 27.25 8.75 -11.23
C GLY A 198 27.52 7.28 -10.88
N ASP A 199 27.45 6.90 -9.60
CA ASP A 199 27.71 5.53 -9.16
C ASP A 199 26.64 4.58 -9.70
N THR A 200 27.07 3.39 -10.09
CA THR A 200 26.19 2.25 -10.37
C THR A 200 26.10 1.38 -9.12
N VAL A 201 24.90 0.97 -8.74
CA VAL A 201 24.63 0.16 -7.55
C VAL A 201 23.98 -1.16 -7.93
N LYS A 202 24.10 -2.16 -7.05
CA LYS A 202 23.45 -3.46 -7.19
C LYS A 202 22.26 -3.60 -6.26
N ALA A 203 21.22 -4.30 -6.73
CA ALA A 203 20.07 -4.63 -5.89
C ALA A 203 20.54 -5.31 -4.59
N GLY A 204 20.07 -4.82 -3.44
CA GLY A 204 20.48 -5.29 -2.11
C GLY A 204 21.74 -4.64 -1.54
N GLN A 205 22.41 -3.75 -2.28
CA GLN A 205 23.50 -2.93 -1.74
C GLN A 205 22.95 -1.91 -0.74
N VAL A 206 23.60 -1.76 0.42
CA VAL A 206 23.33 -0.65 1.34
C VAL A 206 23.87 0.65 0.72
N ILE A 207 22.99 1.61 0.49
CA ILE A 207 23.30 2.85 -0.24
C ILE A 207 23.14 4.11 0.61
N ALA A 208 22.43 4.02 1.74
CA ALA A 208 22.19 5.13 2.64
C ALA A 208 21.70 4.65 4.01
N LYS A 209 21.51 5.60 4.93
CA LYS A 209 20.80 5.40 6.18
C LYS A 209 19.62 6.34 6.30
N THR A 210 18.51 5.83 6.83
CA THR A 210 17.32 6.64 7.13
C THR A 210 17.64 7.73 8.15
N GLY A 211 16.84 8.77 8.17
CA GLY A 211 16.96 9.87 9.11
C GLY A 211 15.63 10.59 9.27
N THR A 212 15.71 11.87 9.61
CA THR A 212 14.56 12.78 9.72
C THR A 212 14.92 14.16 9.17
N THR A 213 15.73 14.22 8.11
CA THR A 213 16.20 15.49 7.54
C THR A 213 15.09 16.22 6.77
N GLY A 214 15.15 17.55 6.75
CA GLY A 214 14.17 18.40 6.06
C GLY A 214 12.85 18.48 6.83
N ASN A 215 11.72 18.40 6.12
CA ASN A 215 10.39 18.55 6.73
C ASN A 215 9.92 17.35 7.58
N ALA A 216 10.74 16.30 7.67
CA ALA A 216 10.55 15.20 8.62
C ALA A 216 11.18 15.48 10.00
N SER A 217 11.95 16.57 10.15
CA SER A 217 12.53 16.95 11.44
C SER A 217 11.41 17.38 12.40
N GLY A 218 11.45 16.89 13.64
CA GLY A 218 10.38 17.09 14.62
C GLY A 218 9.25 16.05 14.53
N THR A 219 9.44 14.96 13.79
CA THR A 219 8.39 13.94 13.62
C THR A 219 8.31 13.00 14.82
N HIS A 220 7.09 12.54 15.15
CA HIS A 220 6.86 11.36 15.99
C HIS A 220 6.81 10.04 15.20
N ALA A 221 6.94 10.10 13.88
CA ALA A 221 6.90 8.94 13.00
C ALA A 221 8.15 8.95 12.10
N PRO A 222 9.34 8.54 12.61
CA PRO A 222 10.54 8.51 11.80
C PRO A 222 10.39 7.49 10.66
N HIS A 223 10.80 7.87 9.46
CA HIS A 223 10.51 7.10 8.25
C HIS A 223 11.52 7.36 7.13
N LEU A 224 11.57 6.39 6.22
CA LEU A 224 12.04 6.61 4.86
C LEU A 224 10.85 7.06 4.02
N HIS A 225 10.90 8.28 3.47
CA HIS A 225 9.96 8.66 2.42
C HIS A 225 10.49 8.12 1.08
N PHE A 226 9.68 7.31 0.42
CA PHE A 226 10.06 6.53 -0.75
C PHE A 226 9.13 6.81 -1.92
N GLU A 227 9.67 7.29 -3.05
CA GLU A 227 8.89 7.63 -4.24
C GLU A 227 9.29 6.73 -5.42
N ILE A 228 8.32 6.43 -6.29
CA ILE A 228 8.56 5.88 -7.63
C ILE A 228 7.94 6.82 -8.65
N ALA A 229 8.65 7.04 -9.76
CA ALA A 229 8.33 8.05 -10.73
C ALA A 229 8.73 7.65 -12.16
N PHE A 230 8.01 8.21 -13.13
CA PHE A 230 8.41 8.18 -14.55
C PHE A 230 9.19 9.44 -14.96
N GLU A 231 9.11 10.51 -14.15
CA GLU A 231 9.92 11.72 -14.30
C GLU A 231 10.35 12.24 -12.91
N MET A 232 11.61 12.65 -12.75
CA MET A 232 12.13 13.05 -11.43
C MET A 232 11.41 14.27 -10.83
N ARG A 233 10.89 15.17 -11.66
CA ARG A 233 10.31 16.45 -11.23
C ARG A 233 8.80 16.46 -11.35
N GLY A 234 8.12 17.16 -10.45
CA GLY A 234 6.67 17.36 -10.48
C GLY A 234 6.23 18.13 -9.24
N LYS A 235 5.13 18.89 -9.33
CA LYS A 235 4.50 19.47 -8.14
C LYS A 235 3.44 18.50 -7.64
N GLY A 236 3.39 18.28 -6.32
CA GLY A 236 2.42 17.35 -5.74
C GLY A 236 2.55 15.96 -6.34
N LEU A 237 1.41 15.34 -6.67
CA LEU A 237 1.34 13.97 -7.18
C LEU A 237 1.83 13.81 -8.63
N THR A 238 2.09 14.89 -9.37
CA THR A 238 2.53 14.82 -10.76
C THR A 238 3.80 13.98 -10.91
N ASN A 239 3.83 13.14 -11.95
CA ASN A 239 4.98 12.31 -12.29
C ASN A 239 5.31 11.17 -11.32
N ARG A 240 4.34 10.78 -10.49
CA ARG A 240 4.50 9.74 -9.46
C ARG A 240 3.59 8.57 -9.71
N VAL A 241 4.01 7.42 -9.21
CA VAL A 241 3.23 6.20 -9.17
C VAL A 241 3.31 5.63 -7.76
N ASP A 242 2.32 4.84 -7.40
CA ASP A 242 2.27 4.24 -6.08
C ASP A 242 3.41 3.22 -5.92
N PRO A 243 4.30 3.39 -4.92
CA PRO A 243 5.35 2.42 -4.65
C PRO A 243 4.82 1.02 -4.34
N GLU A 244 3.59 0.92 -3.82
CA GLU A 244 2.97 -0.37 -3.55
C GLU A 244 2.54 -1.13 -4.79
N MET A 245 2.60 -0.53 -5.98
CA MET A 245 2.53 -1.28 -7.23
C MET A 245 3.71 -2.24 -7.40
N TYR A 246 4.81 -1.99 -6.72
CA TYR A 246 6.05 -2.76 -6.87
C TYR A 246 6.46 -3.46 -5.59
N PHE A 247 6.15 -2.90 -4.42
CA PHE A 247 6.57 -3.44 -3.12
C PHE A 247 5.37 -3.77 -2.22
N LYS A 248 5.51 -4.82 -1.40
CA LYS A 248 4.52 -5.17 -0.38
C LYS A 248 4.91 -4.48 0.92
N ILE A 249 4.10 -3.52 1.36
CA ILE A 249 4.36 -2.73 2.57
C ILE A 249 3.19 -2.94 3.52
N LYS A 250 3.45 -3.39 4.75
CA LYS A 250 2.38 -3.68 5.71
C LYS A 250 1.67 -2.40 6.12
N ASN A 251 0.34 -2.44 6.18
CA ASN A 251 -0.50 -1.36 6.66
C ASN A 251 -1.53 -1.86 7.70
N GLY A 252 -1.77 -1.06 8.74
CA GLY A 252 -2.80 -1.27 9.75
C GLY A 252 -2.87 -2.70 10.28
N ASN A 253 -3.93 -3.42 9.91
CA ASN A 253 -4.21 -4.78 10.35
C ASN A 253 -3.23 -5.85 9.82
N GLN A 254 -2.39 -5.53 8.86
CA GLN A 254 -1.32 -6.40 8.36
C GLN A 254 -0.09 -6.40 9.27
N MET A 255 0.02 -5.44 10.19
CA MET A 255 1.08 -5.38 11.19
C MET A 255 0.72 -6.24 12.41
N SER A 256 1.71 -6.92 12.97
CA SER A 256 1.62 -7.61 14.24
C SER A 256 1.54 -6.62 15.42
N ARG A 257 1.06 -7.10 16.57
CA ARG A 257 1.06 -6.31 17.81
C ARG A 257 2.46 -5.86 18.22
N HIS A 258 3.48 -6.67 17.92
CA HIS A 258 4.87 -6.34 18.23
C HIS A 258 5.38 -5.19 17.35
N GLU A 259 5.09 -5.24 16.05
CA GLU A 259 5.43 -4.17 15.10
C GLU A 259 4.76 -2.83 15.48
N ILE A 260 3.48 -2.86 15.82
CA ILE A 260 2.76 -1.66 16.29
C ILE A 260 3.40 -1.13 17.57
N LYS A 261 3.73 -2.00 18.54
CA LYS A 261 4.39 -1.60 19.79
C LYS A 261 5.72 -0.89 19.55
N ILE A 262 6.55 -1.37 18.61
CA ILE A 262 7.81 -0.71 18.25
C ILE A 262 7.54 0.73 17.77
N GLN A 263 6.55 0.91 16.91
CA GLN A 263 6.17 2.26 16.44
C GLN A 263 5.61 3.12 17.57
N THR A 264 4.81 2.54 18.47
CA THR A 264 4.25 3.25 19.64
C THR A 264 5.36 3.78 20.55
N GLU A 265 6.40 2.99 20.79
CA GLU A 265 7.57 3.43 21.57
C GLU A 265 8.35 4.53 20.84
N ALA A 266 8.57 4.39 19.53
CA ALA A 266 9.22 5.40 18.72
C ALA A 266 8.45 6.74 18.72
N ALA A 267 7.11 6.69 18.71
CA ALA A 267 6.25 7.87 18.71
C ALA A 267 6.24 8.67 20.02
N ARG A 268 6.80 8.13 21.11
CA ARG A 268 7.01 8.89 22.35
C ARG A 268 8.15 9.91 22.24
N THR A 269 8.97 9.79 21.22
CA THR A 269 10.11 10.66 20.96
C THR A 269 9.83 11.55 19.77
N GLU A 270 10.22 12.82 19.87
CA GLU A 270 10.30 13.73 18.74
C GLU A 270 11.69 13.60 18.10
N TRP A 271 11.74 13.27 16.81
CA TRP A 271 12.97 12.93 16.11
C TRP A 271 13.46 14.10 15.25
N PHE A 272 14.64 14.62 15.57
CA PHE A 272 15.24 15.77 14.87
C PHE A 272 16.37 15.34 13.94
N GLU A 273 16.57 16.15 12.90
CA GLU A 273 17.66 15.95 11.95
C GLU A 273 19.05 15.99 12.62
N PRO A 274 19.98 15.11 12.21
CA PRO A 274 21.34 15.12 12.79
C PRO A 274 22.12 16.34 12.32
N LYS A 275 22.99 16.89 13.19
CA LYS A 275 23.84 18.03 12.82
C LYS A 275 24.78 17.66 11.66
N GLY A 276 24.92 18.58 10.71
CA GLY A 276 25.90 18.47 9.62
C GLY A 276 25.52 17.51 8.50
N TYR A 277 24.28 17.02 8.45
CA TYR A 277 23.79 16.13 7.39
C TYR A 277 23.90 16.73 5.98
N ASP A 278 24.02 18.06 5.88
CA ASP A 278 24.06 18.82 4.64
C ASP A 278 25.48 19.16 4.17
N ILE A 279 26.50 18.89 5.00
CA ILE A 279 27.90 19.22 4.69
C ILE A 279 28.34 18.45 3.44
N GLY A 280 28.84 19.17 2.44
CA GLY A 280 29.33 18.61 1.18
C GLY A 280 28.25 18.33 0.13
N PHE A 281 26.98 18.61 0.41
CA PHE A 281 25.88 18.45 -0.55
C PHE A 281 25.40 19.79 -1.12
N ARG A 282 24.90 19.74 -2.36
CA ARG A 282 24.21 20.89 -2.98
C ARG A 282 22.86 21.08 -2.29
N ASN A 283 22.38 22.33 -2.22
CA ASN A 283 21.06 22.67 -1.64
C ASN A 283 19.90 22.57 -2.64
N LYS A 284 20.18 22.12 -3.86
CA LYS A 284 19.21 21.90 -4.93
C LYS A 284 19.78 20.93 -5.96
N SER A 285 18.88 20.36 -6.73
CA SER A 285 19.20 19.46 -7.84
C SER A 285 20.12 20.08 -8.88
N ILE A 286 20.99 19.24 -9.43
CA ILE A 286 21.87 19.59 -10.58
C ILE A 286 21.07 19.91 -11.85
N PHE A 287 19.82 19.43 -11.94
CA PHE A 287 18.95 19.62 -13.09
C PHE A 287 18.11 20.90 -13.03
N LEU A 288 17.97 21.53 -11.86
CA LEU A 288 17.31 22.85 -11.76
C LEU A 288 18.20 23.94 -12.36
N GLU A 289 19.50 23.90 -12.08
CA GLU A 289 20.47 24.86 -12.63
C GLU A 289 20.53 24.82 -14.15
N LYS A 290 20.52 23.62 -14.76
CA LYS A 290 20.52 23.47 -16.22
C LYS A 290 19.29 24.09 -16.89
N LYS A 291 18.11 24.01 -16.27
CA LYS A 291 16.87 24.57 -16.84
C LYS A 291 16.87 26.10 -16.76
N ASP A 292 17.37 26.67 -15.67
CA ASP A 292 17.55 28.12 -15.53
C ASP A 292 18.57 28.66 -16.54
N ASP A 293 19.67 27.93 -16.77
CA ASP A 293 20.69 28.30 -17.75
C ASP A 293 20.19 28.18 -19.20
N LEU A 294 19.40 27.15 -19.51
CA LEU A 294 18.73 27.01 -20.80
C LEU A 294 17.72 28.14 -21.04
N HIS A 295 16.88 28.45 -20.06
CA HIS A 295 15.94 29.57 -20.17
C HIS A 295 16.64 30.92 -20.30
N LYS A 296 17.76 31.15 -19.60
CA LYS A 296 18.60 32.34 -19.78
C LYS A 296 19.17 32.41 -21.19
N LYS A 297 19.70 31.30 -21.74
CA LYS A 297 20.21 31.24 -23.12
C LYS A 297 19.13 31.51 -24.15
N GLU A 298 17.94 30.91 -24.00
CA GLU A 298 16.79 31.18 -24.89
C GLU A 298 16.38 32.65 -24.85
N LYS A 299 16.34 33.26 -23.66
CA LYS A 299 16.01 34.69 -23.50
C LYS A 299 17.05 35.59 -24.18
N ILE A 300 18.34 35.25 -24.10
CA ILE A 300 19.42 35.96 -24.80
C ILE A 300 19.27 35.83 -26.32
N ILE A 301 19.02 34.62 -26.83
CA ILE A 301 18.82 34.37 -28.26
C ILE A 301 17.62 35.14 -28.79
N ASN A 302 16.50 35.12 -28.06
CA ASN A 302 15.29 35.83 -28.46
C ASN A 302 15.47 37.35 -28.45
N ASN A 303 16.20 37.89 -27.47
CA ASN A 303 16.55 39.31 -27.43
C ASN A 303 17.49 39.71 -28.59
N SER A 304 18.47 38.87 -28.92
CA SER A 304 19.39 39.08 -30.05
C SER A 304 18.65 39.07 -31.41
N LYS A 305 17.74 38.10 -31.63
CA LYS A 305 16.88 38.07 -32.83
C LYS A 305 16.00 39.32 -32.95
N LYS A 306 15.43 39.78 -31.83
CA LYS A 306 14.59 41.00 -31.79
C LYS A 306 15.38 42.27 -32.09
N MET A 307 16.65 42.33 -31.70
CA MET A 307 17.57 43.43 -32.08
C MET A 307 17.96 43.41 -33.55
N ASN A 308 18.22 42.23 -34.13
CA ASN A 308 18.54 42.11 -35.55
C ASN A 308 17.34 42.45 -36.46
N LEU A 309 16.13 42.05 -36.09
CA LEU A 309 14.90 42.45 -36.80
C LEU A 309 14.68 43.97 -36.80
N LYS A 310 15.01 44.67 -35.70
CA LYS A 310 14.96 46.14 -35.63
C LYS A 310 16.01 46.85 -36.49
N LYS A 311 17.13 46.19 -36.82
CA LYS A 311 18.16 46.74 -37.73
C LYS A 311 17.81 46.55 -39.20
N VAL A 312 17.05 45.53 -39.56
CA VAL A 312 16.64 45.25 -40.95
C VAL A 312 15.48 46.14 -41.40
N GLY A 313 14.58 46.55 -40.50
CA GLY A 313 13.47 47.45 -40.81
C GLY A 313 13.80 48.96 -40.84
N LYS A 314 15.07 49.33 -41.00
CA LYS A 314 15.54 50.74 -41.02
C LYS A 314 16.35 51.10 -42.29
N LYS A 315 16.23 50.32 -43.36
CA LYS A 315 16.75 50.67 -44.69
C LYS A 315 15.61 51.06 -45.62
#